data_AF-A0A662KTH7-F1
#
_entry.id   AF-A0A662KTH7-F1
#
_cell.length_a   1.000
_cell.length_b   1.000
_cell.length_c   1.000
_cell.angle_alpha   90.00
_cell.angle_beta   90.00
_cell.angle_gamma   90.00
#
_symmetry.space_group_name_H-M   'P 1'
#
loop_
_entity.id
_entity.type
_entity.pdbx_description
1 polymer ?
#
loop_
_entity_poly.entity_id
_entity_poly.type
_entity_poly.pdbx_seq_one_letter_code
_entity_poly.pdbx_strand_id
1 'polypeptide(L)' 'MEIIYTKHAVERIKLRKINKKDVENAIAKPSKIIDKNDIKICQKPLGNKILRVVYRLQDNTYIVITAYLTTKRKYMSGD' A
#
# COMPACT_ATOMS: atom_id res chain seq x y z
N MET A 1 -6.79 -14.11 -7.44
CA MET A 1 -6.10 -13.20 -6.48
C MET A 1 -7.19 -12.57 -5.64
N GLU A 2 -7.27 -12.92 -4.36
CA GLU A 2 -8.30 -12.40 -3.46
C GLU A 2 -7.72 -11.28 -2.59
N ILE A 3 -8.35 -10.10 -2.62
CA ILE A 3 -7.90 -8.92 -1.87
C ILE A 3 -9.01 -8.50 -0.93
N ILE A 4 -8.76 -8.63 0.38
CA ILE A 4 -9.72 -8.25 1.42
C ILE A 4 -9.25 -6.94 2.04
N TYR A 5 -10.15 -5.95 2.09
CA TYR A 5 -9.87 -4.69 2.74
C TYR A 5 -10.48 -4.68 4.14
N THR A 6 -9.66 -4.44 5.16
CA THR A 6 -10.18 -4.17 6.50
C THR A 6 -11.00 -2.89 6.52
N LYS A 7 -11.95 -2.77 7.45
CA LYS A 7 -12.78 -1.55 7.61
C LYS A 7 -11.92 -0.29 7.71
N HIS A 8 -10.85 -0.36 8.51
CA HIS A 8 -9.87 0.71 8.64
C HIS A 8 -9.17 1.06 7.31
N ALA A 9 -8.78 0.08 6.51
CA ALA A 9 -8.20 0.33 5.18
C ALA A 9 -9.20 1.03 4.26
N VAL A 10 -10.46 0.58 4.21
CA VAL A 10 -11.50 1.19 3.37
C VAL A 10 -11.73 2.65 3.76
N GLU A 11 -11.85 2.94 5.05
CA GLU A 11 -12.01 4.31 5.55
C GLU A 11 -10.81 5.20 5.18
N ARG A 12 -9.57 4.71 5.36
CA ARG A 12 -8.36 5.46 5.01
C ARG A 12 -8.24 5.74 3.52
N ILE A 13 -8.57 4.75 2.68
CA ILE A 13 -8.58 4.87 1.22
C ILE A 13 -9.60 5.94 0.80
N LYS A 14 -10.82 5.88 1.35
CA LYS A 14 -11.88 6.85 1.05
C LYS A 14 -11.52 8.26 1.52
N LEU A 15 -11.04 8.41 2.75
CA LEU A 15 -10.66 9.70 3.34
C LEU A 15 -9.50 10.37 2.60
N ARG A 16 -8.50 9.58 2.16
CA ARG A 16 -7.33 10.10 1.45
C ARG A 16 -7.49 10.16 -0.07
N LYS A 17 -8.70 9.89 -0.59
CA LYS A 17 -9.01 9.83 -2.02
C LYS A 17 -8.03 8.94 -2.79
N ILE A 18 -7.68 7.79 -2.21
CA ILE A 18 -6.84 6.78 -2.86
C ILE A 18 -7.75 5.94 -3.74
N ASN A 19 -7.36 5.72 -4.99
CA ASN A 19 -8.14 4.88 -5.88
C ASN A 19 -7.93 3.40 -5.53
N LYS A 20 -9.00 2.62 -5.43
CA LYS A 20 -8.88 1.17 -5.17
C LYS A 20 -8.05 0.48 -6.26
N LYS A 21 -8.22 0.88 -7.52
CA LYS A 21 -7.44 0.40 -8.66
C LYS A 21 -5.93 0.59 -8.48
N ASP A 22 -5.50 1.70 -7.87
CA ASP A 22 -4.08 1.93 -7.59
C ASP A 22 -3.56 1.00 -6.50
N VAL A 23 -4.39 0.67 -5.50
CA VAL A 23 -4.06 -0.30 -4.45
C VAL A 23 -3.94 -1.70 -5.04
N GLU A 24 -4.91 -2.12 -5.85
CA GLU A 24 -4.89 -3.41 -6.55
C GLU A 24 -3.66 -3.52 -7.45
N ASN A 25 -3.34 -2.47 -8.22
CA ASN A 25 -2.12 -2.42 -9.04
C ASN A 25 -0.85 -2.45 -8.18
N ALA A 26 -0.85 -1.82 -7.01
CA ALA A 26 0.30 -1.84 -6.11
C ALA A 26 0.53 -3.23 -5.50
N ILE A 27 -0.53 -4.03 -5.30
CA ILE A 27 -0.41 -5.42 -4.81
C ILE A 27 -0.05 -6.36 -5.98
N ALA A 28 -0.67 -6.19 -7.15
CA ALA A 28 -0.42 -7.03 -8.32
C ALA A 28 0.96 -6.78 -8.97
N LYS A 29 1.39 -5.51 -9.04
CA LYS A 29 2.68 -5.10 -9.61
C LYS A 29 3.35 -4.02 -8.75
N PRO A 30 3.79 -4.37 -7.52
CA PRO A 30 4.55 -3.46 -6.68
C PRO A 30 5.86 -3.06 -7.35
N SER A 31 6.24 -1.79 -7.22
CA SER A 31 7.60 -1.37 -7.62
C SER A 31 8.63 -1.77 -6.58
N LYS A 32 8.25 -1.78 -5.30
CA LYS A 32 9.11 -2.23 -4.21
C LYS A 32 8.26 -2.91 -3.15
N ILE A 33 8.68 -4.09 -2.72
CA ILE A 33 8.05 -4.82 -1.62
C ILE A 33 9.01 -4.75 -0.44
N ILE A 34 8.52 -4.34 0.72
CA ILE A 34 9.23 -4.49 1.99
C ILE A 34 8.52 -5.60 2.74
N ASP A 35 9.27 -6.65 3.03
CA ASP A 35 8.81 -7.74 3.88
C ASP A 35 9.22 -7.45 5.34
N LYS A 36 8.25 -7.47 6.25
CA LYS A 36 8.40 -7.17 7.68
C LYS A 36 7.73 -8.29 8.47
N ASN A 37 8.35 -9.47 8.47
CA ASN A 37 7.82 -10.70 9.06
C ASN A 37 6.41 -11.01 8.54
N ASP A 38 5.38 -10.81 9.37
CA ASP A 38 3.97 -11.09 9.04
C ASP A 38 3.36 -10.05 8.09
N ILE A 39 3.98 -8.87 7.99
CA ILE A 39 3.43 -7.73 7.27
C ILE A 39 4.27 -7.47 6.01
N LYS A 40 3.59 -7.38 4.86
CA LYS A 40 4.19 -6.94 3.61
C LYS A 40 3.74 -5.52 3.28
N ILE A 41 4.68 -4.72 2.79
CA ILE A 41 4.44 -3.32 2.43
C ILE A 41 4.80 -3.13 0.95
N CYS A 42 3.79 -3.00 0.12
CA CYS A 42 3.95 -2.62 -1.27
C CYS A 42 4.14 -1.11 -1.38
N GLN A 43 5.10 -0.70 -2.20
CA GLN A 43 5.36 0.68 -2.55
C GLN A 43 5.22 0.87 -4.05
N LYS A 44 4.37 1.82 -4.43
CA LYS A 44 4.15 2.23 -5.81
C LYS A 44 4.38 3.73 -5.95
N PRO A 45 5.38 4.18 -6.70
CA PRO A 45 5.52 5.60 -7.03
C PRO A 45 4.36 6.02 -7.95
N LEU A 46 3.66 7.07 -7.55
CA LEU A 46 2.59 7.75 -8.28
C LEU A 46 3.02 9.21 -8.47
N GLY A 47 3.85 9.44 -9.50
CA GLY A 47 4.48 10.75 -9.74
C GLY A 47 5.32 11.21 -8.55
N ASN A 48 4.91 12.33 -7.91
CA ASN A 48 5.58 12.90 -6.75
C ASN A 48 5.22 12.24 -5.40
N LYS A 49 4.30 11.29 -5.40
CA LYS A 49 3.85 10.56 -4.21
C LYS A 49 4.24 9.09 -4.31
N ILE A 50 4.27 8.41 -3.19
CA ILE A 50 4.49 6.97 -3.08
C ILE A 50 3.27 6.41 -2.35
N LEU A 51 2.52 5.56 -3.03
CA LEU A 51 1.46 4.76 -2.42
C LEU A 51 2.09 3.60 -1.67
N ARG A 52 1.91 3.60 -0.35
CA ARG A 52 2.25 2.49 0.53
C ARG A 52 1.00 1.72 0.88
N VAL A 53 0.99 0.44 0.54
CA VAL A 53 -0.07 -0.51 0.86
C VAL A 53 0.50 -1.54 1.81
N VAL A 54 -0.03 -1.57 3.02
CA VAL A 54 0.34 -2.52 4.07
C VAL A 54 -0.70 -3.62 4.07
N TYR A 55 -0.26 -4.84 3.83
CA TYR A 55 -1.11 -6.01 3.77
C TYR A 55 -0.40 -7.20 4.42
N ARG A 56 -1.18 -8.17 4.88
CA ARG A 56 -0.67 -9.49 5.24
C ARG A 56 -1.12 -10.50 4.17
N LEU A 57 -0.30 -11.50 3.95
CA LEU A 57 -0.64 -12.62 3.07
C LEU A 57 -1.03 -13.80 3.95
N GLN A 58 -2.28 -14.24 3.86
CA GLN A 58 -2.80 -15.34 4.65
C GLN A 58 -3.55 -16.31 3.72
N ASP A 59 -3.13 -17.56 3.65
CA ASP A 59 -3.78 -18.61 2.83
C ASP A 59 -4.07 -18.17 1.38
N ASN A 60 -3.10 -17.48 0.77
CA ASN A 60 -3.19 -16.92 -0.59
C ASN A 60 -4.15 -15.71 -0.76
N THR A 61 -4.66 -15.19 0.36
CA THR A 61 -5.51 -14.00 0.43
C THR A 61 -4.71 -12.79 0.93
N TYR A 62 -4.85 -11.67 0.23
CA TYR A 62 -4.16 -10.42 0.52
C TYR A 62 -5.04 -9.54 1.40
N ILE A 63 -4.77 -9.51 2.70
CA ILE A 63 -5.57 -8.75 3.67
C ILE A 63 -4.93 -7.38 3.86
N VAL A 64 -5.53 -6.35 3.26
CA VAL A 64 -5.09 -4.96 3.31
C VAL A 64 -5.46 -4.35 4.66
N ILE A 65 -4.43 -4.05 5.45
CA ILE A 65 -4.53 -3.50 6.81
C ILE A 65 -4.63 -1.97 6.73
N THR A 66 -3.80 -1.34 5.89
CA THR A 66 -3.86 0.11 5.67
C THR A 66 -3.22 0.52 4.35
N ALA A 67 -3.67 1.64 3.78
CA ALA A 67 -3.06 2.25 2.61
C ALA A 67 -2.93 3.77 2.82
N TYR A 68 -1.78 4.33 2.44
CA TYR A 68 -1.52 5.75 2.56
C TYR A 68 -0.53 6.25 1.50
N LEU A 69 -0.69 7.50 1.11
CA LEU A 69 0.25 8.22 0.26
C LEU A 69 1.29 8.92 1.14
N THR A 70 2.56 8.77 0.79
CA THR A 70 3.68 9.55 1.35
C THR A 70 4.34 10.37 0.24
N THR A 71 4.80 11.58 0.52
CA THR A 71 5.55 12.39 -0.44
C THR A 71 7.03 12.00 -0.39
N LYS A 72 7.66 11.89 -1.58
CA LYS A 72 9.08 11.51 -1.71
C LYS A 72 10.03 12.47 -0.97
N ARG A 73 9.59 13.73 -0.74
CA ARG A 73 10.39 14.81 -0.13
C ARG A 73 10.93 14.51 1.27
N LYS A 74 10.30 13.61 2.05
CA LYS A 74 10.74 13.31 3.43
C LYS A 74 11.79 12.20 3.54
N TYR A 75 12.22 11.61 2.41
CA TYR A 75 13.24 10.55 2.34
C TYR A 75 14.41 10.91 1.41
N MET A 76 14.53 12.18 1.01
CA MET A 76 15.62 12.68 0.16
C MET A 76 16.43 13.80 0.82
N SER A 77 16.33 13.92 2.15
CA SER A 77 17.21 14.75 2.99
C SER A 77 17.87 13.83 4.01
N GLY A 78 18.68 12.92 3.49
CA GLY A 78 19.82 12.37 4.21
C GLY A 78 21.03 12.86 3.44
N ASP A 79 21.79 13.73 4.11
CA ASP A 79 22.91 14.58 3.64
C ASP A 79 22.52 15.84 2.85
#